data_AF-A0A5Q4SPD6-F1
#
_entry.id   AF-A0A5Q4SPD6-F1
#
_cell.length_a   1.000
_cell.length_b   1.000
_cell.length_c   1.000
_cell.angle_alpha   90.00
_cell.angle_beta   90.00
_cell.angle_gamma   90.00
#
_symmetry.space_group_name_H-M   'P 1'
#
loop_
_entity.id
_entity.type
_entity.pdbx_description
1 polymer ?
#
loop_
_entity_poly.entity_id
_entity_poly.type
_entity_poly.pdbx_seq_one_letter_code
_entity_poly.pdbx_strand_id
1 'polypeptide(L)'
;MGDEWPMGEWLVRAWETGVVDERERTVITGRAEGRTLDMIGATLGLTRERARQIQNQARRRLSEMADIVQDGWRETTRAAGTGPATPRAAFAAALGVVDHVALEELLAAAGLDVPRTWAGPLRGWWSADPGALDGALRRLVDTAPFCGDDLGRAASEAGLPAGLPLAWLLSHSESRLALSSDRHWVRRKARGRDAAYLWLLEAGRPCRADELLTPMAATTVAAVREALRRDDRFRQIRPEGTWALSEWTHLQASTYATAVEAMIAVVTESGPLSRARLFARVTELYPVTPWRLKQCLLSNQLGETSDGLVDLVSRGARPFEEEEPTRPDTMAVEGEVLGVRIPVNRDILRGSGVNVHTWLTWRLGLRQAPMSRTFTTPGDHSPLVVRRGTGSAQLSSLRRHALELKVVDGCVLAVLLRLDDGTARVGHGCAPDTCPARKKQAATPSTSNV
;
A
#
# COMPACT_ATOMS: atom_id res chain seq x y z
N MET A 1 -52.45 51.05 6.54
CA MET A 1 -52.84 49.65 6.77
C MET A 1 -51.55 48.91 6.95
N GLY A 2 -51.12 48.74 8.21
CA GLY A 2 -49.92 48.00 8.55
C GLY A 2 -50.29 46.52 8.52
N ASP A 3 -49.79 45.81 7.52
CA ASP A 3 -49.81 44.36 7.58
C ASP A 3 -48.81 43.95 8.67
N GLU A 4 -49.31 43.40 9.77
CA GLU A 4 -48.49 42.67 10.73
C GLU A 4 -47.97 41.41 10.04
N TRP A 5 -46.71 41.44 9.60
CA TRP A 5 -46.10 40.31 8.90
C TRP A 5 -45.57 39.27 9.89
N PRO A 6 -45.69 37.97 9.55
CA PRO A 6 -44.96 36.94 10.29
C PRO A 6 -43.47 37.25 10.19
N MET A 7 -42.83 37.48 11.34
CA MET A 7 -41.41 37.80 11.41
C MET A 7 -40.50 36.72 10.78
N GLY A 8 -40.98 35.53 10.47
CA GLY A 8 -40.19 34.51 9.76
C GLY A 8 -40.09 34.70 8.24
N GLU A 9 -40.97 35.48 7.62
CA GLU A 9 -41.03 35.64 6.16
C GLU A 9 -40.38 36.92 5.63
N TRP A 10 -39.86 37.78 6.52
CA TRP A 10 -39.36 39.11 6.14
C TRP A 10 -38.29 39.04 5.04
N LEU A 11 -37.43 38.02 5.04
CA LEU A 11 -36.35 37.86 4.07
C LEU A 11 -36.87 37.53 2.67
N VAL A 12 -37.92 36.70 2.59
CA VAL A 12 -38.60 36.36 1.33
C VAL A 12 -39.33 37.59 0.81
N ARG A 13 -40.01 38.32 1.70
CA ARG A 13 -40.70 39.56 1.33
C ARG A 13 -39.75 40.65 0.87
N ALA A 14 -38.65 40.90 1.58
CA ALA A 14 -37.61 41.85 1.16
C ALA A 14 -37.08 41.51 -0.24
N TRP A 15 -36.92 40.21 -0.52
CA TRP A 15 -36.53 39.73 -1.83
C TRP A 15 -37.59 40.02 -2.91
N GLU A 16 -38.88 39.82 -2.62
CA GLU A 16 -40.00 40.00 -3.57
C GLU A 16 -40.42 41.46 -3.78
N THR A 17 -40.48 42.27 -2.72
CA THR A 17 -41.13 43.60 -2.69
C THR A 17 -40.21 44.76 -3.05
N GLY A 18 -38.98 44.48 -3.51
CA GLY A 18 -38.12 45.46 -4.18
C GLY A 18 -36.97 46.04 -3.35
N VAL A 19 -36.63 45.46 -2.20
CA VAL A 19 -35.36 45.78 -1.50
C VAL A 19 -34.16 45.39 -2.37
N VAL A 20 -34.35 44.34 -3.17
CA VAL A 20 -33.38 43.82 -4.14
C VAL A 20 -34.01 43.90 -5.53
N ASP A 21 -33.32 44.54 -6.49
CA ASP A 21 -33.80 44.63 -7.87
C ASP A 21 -33.53 43.35 -8.67
N GLU A 22 -34.10 43.24 -9.88
CA GLU A 22 -34.00 42.02 -10.69
C GLU A 22 -32.56 41.66 -11.10
N ARG A 23 -31.69 42.66 -11.28
CA ARG A 23 -30.28 42.44 -11.60
C ARG A 23 -29.54 41.93 -10.38
N GLU A 24 -29.80 42.51 -9.22
CA GLU A 24 -29.25 42.07 -7.93
C GLU A 24 -29.68 40.64 -7.61
N ARG A 25 -30.97 40.29 -7.81
CA ARG A 25 -31.48 38.92 -7.67
C ARG A 25 -30.74 37.94 -8.58
N THR A 26 -30.58 38.30 -9.85
CA THR A 26 -29.85 37.46 -10.82
C THR A 26 -28.41 37.21 -10.39
N VAL A 27 -27.73 38.23 -9.86
CA VAL A 27 -26.36 38.10 -9.36
C VAL A 27 -26.30 37.17 -8.15
N ILE A 28 -27.16 37.37 -7.15
CA ILE A 28 -27.18 36.56 -5.93
C ILE A 28 -27.52 35.10 -6.24
N THR A 29 -28.58 34.84 -7.00
CA THR A 29 -28.97 33.48 -7.40
C THR A 29 -27.86 32.79 -8.18
N GLY A 30 -27.23 33.49 -9.14
CA GLY A 30 -26.11 32.92 -9.89
C GLY A 30 -24.91 32.57 -9.02
N ARG A 31 -24.63 33.37 -7.98
CA ARG A 31 -23.54 33.08 -7.02
C ARG A 31 -23.82 31.84 -6.20
N ALA A 32 -25.04 31.71 -5.67
CA ALA A 32 -25.48 30.54 -4.91
C ALA A 32 -25.36 29.25 -5.75
N GLU A 33 -25.79 29.30 -7.00
CA GLU A 33 -25.79 28.15 -7.92
C GLU A 33 -24.40 27.62 -8.29
N GLY A 34 -23.37 28.45 -8.31
CA GLY A 34 -22.12 28.00 -8.94
C GLY A 34 -21.26 29.07 -9.53
N ARG A 35 -21.93 30.08 -10.09
CA ARG A 35 -21.35 30.86 -11.18
C ARG A 35 -20.33 31.86 -10.63
N THR A 36 -19.26 32.05 -11.39
CA THR A 36 -18.29 33.11 -11.09
C THR A 36 -18.91 34.47 -11.42
N LEU A 37 -18.44 35.53 -10.76
CA LEU A 37 -18.89 36.89 -11.08
C LEU A 37 -18.62 37.28 -12.54
N ASP A 38 -17.62 36.66 -13.16
CA ASP A 38 -17.30 36.85 -14.57
C ASP A 38 -18.38 36.23 -15.48
N MET A 39 -18.79 34.99 -15.22
CA MET A 39 -19.88 34.33 -15.96
C MET A 39 -21.22 35.06 -15.80
N ILE A 40 -21.50 35.51 -14.57
CA ILE A 40 -22.71 36.28 -14.26
C ILE A 40 -22.67 37.63 -14.99
N GLY A 41 -21.52 38.32 -14.94
CA GLY A 41 -21.30 39.56 -15.66
C GLY A 41 -21.56 39.39 -17.16
N ALA A 42 -20.94 38.39 -17.79
CA ALA A 42 -21.13 38.10 -19.22
C ALA A 42 -22.60 37.88 -19.59
N THR A 43 -23.36 37.15 -18.74
CA THR A 43 -24.80 36.90 -18.96
C THR A 43 -25.62 38.19 -18.92
N LEU A 44 -25.21 39.15 -18.09
CA LEU A 44 -25.89 40.44 -17.91
C LEU A 44 -25.33 41.55 -18.81
N GLY A 45 -24.32 41.28 -19.66
CA GLY A 45 -23.62 42.30 -20.44
C GLY A 45 -22.79 43.27 -19.58
N LEU A 46 -22.26 42.78 -18.45
CA LEU A 46 -21.51 43.54 -17.45
C LEU A 46 -20.09 42.99 -17.28
N THR A 47 -19.17 43.85 -16.80
CA THR A 47 -17.86 43.38 -16.36
C THR A 47 -17.96 42.64 -15.02
N ARG A 48 -16.98 41.78 -14.72
CA ARG A 48 -16.83 41.12 -13.40
C ARG A 48 -16.89 42.11 -12.24
N GLU A 49 -16.22 43.25 -12.38
CA GLU A 49 -16.18 44.29 -11.35
C GLU A 49 -17.56 44.92 -11.14
N ARG A 50 -18.32 45.14 -12.22
CA ARG A 50 -19.67 45.68 -12.10
C ARG A 50 -20.62 44.68 -11.45
N ALA A 51 -20.53 43.38 -11.77
CA ALA A 51 -21.27 42.34 -11.09
C ALA A 51 -20.95 42.27 -9.58
N ARG A 52 -19.66 42.44 -9.19
CA ARG A 52 -19.24 42.53 -7.78
C ARG A 52 -19.88 43.72 -7.06
N GLN A 53 -19.91 44.89 -7.70
CA GLN A 53 -20.53 46.09 -7.13
C GLN A 53 -22.03 45.89 -6.86
N ILE A 54 -22.74 45.27 -7.81
CA ILE A 54 -24.16 44.93 -7.68
C ILE A 54 -24.37 43.98 -6.49
N GLN A 55 -23.57 42.92 -6.35
CA GLN A 55 -23.65 42.01 -5.21
C GLN A 55 -23.44 42.74 -3.87
N ASN A 56 -22.41 43.59 -3.79
CA ASN A 56 -22.10 44.33 -2.58
C ASN A 56 -23.20 45.33 -2.20
N GLN A 57 -23.83 45.97 -3.18
CA GLN A 57 -24.95 46.88 -2.97
C GLN A 57 -26.17 46.14 -2.40
N ALA A 58 -26.52 45.00 -2.99
CA ALA A 58 -27.61 44.16 -2.52
C ALA A 58 -27.36 43.64 -1.09
N ARG A 59 -26.14 43.16 -0.82
CA ARG A 59 -25.72 42.73 0.53
C ARG A 59 -25.87 43.83 1.56
N ARG A 60 -25.47 45.06 1.21
CA ARG A 60 -25.60 46.21 2.12
C ARG A 60 -27.07 46.47 2.46
N ARG A 61 -27.95 46.53 1.46
CA ARG A 61 -29.39 46.75 1.66
C ARG A 61 -30.03 45.65 2.52
N LEU A 62 -29.71 44.39 2.25
CA LEU A 62 -30.20 43.25 3.05
C LEU A 62 -29.71 43.33 4.51
N SER A 63 -28.46 43.73 4.72
CA SER A 63 -27.89 43.88 6.07
C SER A 63 -28.54 45.03 6.83
N GLU A 64 -28.75 46.18 6.18
CA GLU A 64 -29.45 47.34 6.75
C GLU A 64 -30.89 46.98 7.13
N MET A 65 -31.58 46.18 6.31
CA MET A 65 -32.92 45.68 6.66
C MET A 65 -32.87 44.72 7.85
N ALA A 66 -31.92 43.78 7.88
CA ALA A 66 -31.74 42.87 9.00
C ALA A 66 -31.47 43.61 10.31
N ASP A 67 -30.71 44.71 10.26
CA ASP A 67 -30.42 45.58 11.42
C ASP A 67 -31.67 46.27 11.99
N ILE A 68 -32.72 46.45 11.18
CA ILE A 68 -34.00 47.04 11.61
C ILE A 68 -34.95 45.97 12.14
N VAL A 69 -34.97 44.81 11.49
CA VAL A 69 -35.99 43.77 11.71
C VAL A 69 -35.55 42.75 12.77
N GLN A 70 -34.24 42.56 12.97
CA GLN A 70 -33.72 41.49 13.83
C GLN A 70 -32.47 41.91 14.59
N ASP A 71 -32.66 42.33 15.84
CA ASP A 71 -31.56 42.68 16.73
C ASP A 71 -30.59 41.51 16.95
N GLY A 72 -29.28 41.79 16.89
CA GLY A 72 -28.23 40.81 17.18
C GLY A 72 -28.12 39.65 16.18
N TRP A 73 -28.65 39.81 14.96
CA TRP A 73 -28.61 38.74 13.94
C TRP A 73 -27.17 38.32 13.59
N ARG A 74 -26.19 39.25 13.63
CA ARG A 74 -24.78 38.94 13.34
C ARG A 74 -24.17 38.04 14.39
N GLU A 75 -24.41 38.35 15.67
CA GLU A 75 -23.92 37.57 16.81
C GLU A 75 -24.54 36.17 16.80
N THR A 76 -25.86 36.08 16.57
CA THR A 76 -26.59 34.82 16.43
C THR A 76 -26.03 33.99 15.27
N THR A 77 -25.79 34.62 14.12
CA THR A 77 -25.23 33.93 12.94
C THR A 77 -23.82 33.43 13.21
N ARG A 78 -22.94 34.25 13.78
CA ARG A 78 -21.56 33.83 14.11
C ARG A 78 -21.55 32.70 15.13
N ALA A 79 -22.41 32.75 16.15
CA ALA A 79 -22.55 31.68 17.13
C ALA A 79 -22.97 30.36 16.48
N ALA A 80 -23.96 30.39 15.58
CA ALA A 80 -24.39 29.21 14.81
C ALA A 80 -23.31 28.67 13.86
N GLY A 81 -22.39 29.54 13.42
CA GLY A 81 -21.29 29.21 12.51
C GLY A 81 -19.97 28.82 13.19
N THR A 82 -19.95 28.62 14.52
CA THR A 82 -18.73 28.25 15.28
C THR A 82 -18.19 26.87 14.92
N GLY A 83 -19.03 25.98 14.40
CA GLY A 83 -18.63 24.65 13.95
C GLY A 83 -17.82 24.65 12.64
N PRO A 84 -17.21 23.52 12.28
CA PRO A 84 -16.39 23.41 11.07
C PRO A 84 -17.19 23.61 9.79
N ALA A 85 -18.48 23.25 9.80
CA ALA A 85 -19.41 23.52 8.71
C ALA A 85 -20.85 23.47 9.24
N THR A 86 -21.65 24.50 8.96
CA THR A 86 -23.06 24.55 9.33
C THR A 86 -23.90 24.69 8.05
N PRO A 87 -24.97 23.88 7.85
CA PRO A 87 -25.79 23.99 6.65
C PRO A 87 -26.65 25.28 6.70
N ARG A 88 -26.94 25.88 5.54
CA ARG A 88 -27.74 27.12 5.42
C ARG A 88 -29.07 27.07 6.20
N ALA A 89 -29.76 25.92 6.16
CA ALA A 89 -31.01 25.70 6.89
C ALA A 89 -30.88 25.83 8.42
N ALA A 90 -29.73 25.50 9.00
CA ALA A 90 -29.50 25.66 10.44
C ALA A 90 -29.36 27.15 10.83
N PHE A 91 -28.79 27.98 9.95
CA PHE A 91 -28.79 29.43 10.16
C PHE A 91 -30.19 30.02 10.01
N ALA A 92 -30.96 29.55 9.03
CA ALA A 92 -32.36 29.96 8.85
C ALA A 92 -33.17 29.69 10.13
N ALA A 93 -33.03 28.48 10.69
CA ALA A 93 -33.64 28.11 11.97
C ALA A 93 -33.15 28.97 13.14
N ALA A 94 -31.84 29.23 13.25
CA ALA A 94 -31.27 30.05 14.32
C ALA A 94 -31.76 31.51 14.27
N LEU A 95 -31.97 32.04 13.06
CA LEU A 95 -32.50 33.38 12.85
C LEU A 95 -34.04 33.43 12.86
N GLY A 96 -34.71 32.27 12.90
CA GLY A 96 -36.17 32.20 12.82
C GLY A 96 -36.75 32.62 11.47
N VAL A 97 -35.97 32.52 10.39
CA VAL A 97 -36.37 32.92 9.03
C VAL A 97 -36.56 31.70 8.11
N VAL A 98 -37.32 31.88 7.03
CA VAL A 98 -37.41 30.87 5.96
C VAL A 98 -36.05 30.69 5.27
N ASP A 99 -35.66 29.45 5.00
CA ASP A 99 -34.42 29.10 4.31
C ASP A 99 -34.41 29.62 2.86
N HIS A 100 -33.86 30.81 2.65
CA HIS A 100 -33.89 31.51 1.36
C HIS A 100 -32.48 31.84 0.82
N VAL A 101 -32.31 31.94 -0.50
CA VAL A 101 -30.99 32.17 -1.12
C VAL A 101 -30.34 33.48 -0.67
N ALA A 102 -31.15 34.51 -0.39
CA ALA A 102 -30.69 35.79 0.15
C ALA A 102 -29.98 35.68 1.51
N LEU A 103 -30.22 34.58 2.25
CA LEU A 103 -29.55 34.34 3.53
C LEU A 103 -28.04 34.27 3.36
N GLU A 104 -27.54 33.74 2.25
CA GLU A 104 -26.10 33.64 1.96
C GLU A 104 -25.39 35.01 1.99
N GLU A 105 -26.08 36.08 1.58
CA GLU A 105 -25.51 37.43 1.64
C GLU A 105 -25.44 37.96 3.08
N LEU A 106 -26.40 37.60 3.94
CA LEU A 106 -26.36 37.90 5.36
C LEU A 106 -25.23 37.11 6.05
N LEU A 107 -25.08 35.81 5.73
CA LEU A 107 -23.98 35.00 6.27
C LEU A 107 -22.61 35.60 5.91
N ALA A 108 -22.43 36.00 4.64
CA ALA A 108 -21.22 36.68 4.19
C ALA A 108 -21.01 38.03 4.89
N ALA A 109 -22.07 38.82 5.12
CA ALA A 109 -22.00 40.09 5.84
C ALA A 109 -21.69 39.92 7.35
N ALA A 110 -22.08 38.80 7.95
CA ALA A 110 -21.71 38.44 9.31
C ALA A 110 -20.23 37.95 9.43
N GLY A 111 -19.53 37.79 8.30
CA GLY A 111 -18.13 37.39 8.24
C GLY A 111 -17.93 35.87 8.12
N LEU A 112 -18.97 35.12 7.78
CA LEU A 112 -18.86 33.69 7.50
C LEU A 112 -18.45 33.50 6.04
N ASP A 113 -17.81 32.37 5.75
CA ASP A 113 -17.43 31.99 4.39
C ASP A 113 -17.68 30.49 4.17
N VAL A 114 -17.66 30.09 2.90
CA VAL A 114 -17.86 28.71 2.47
C VAL A 114 -16.65 27.87 2.88
N PRO A 115 -16.81 26.79 3.67
CA PRO A 115 -15.71 25.93 4.06
C PRO A 115 -14.98 25.35 2.85
N ARG A 116 -13.65 25.28 2.94
CA ARG A 116 -12.81 24.75 1.87
C ARG A 116 -12.46 23.30 2.16
N THR A 117 -12.55 22.47 1.12
CA THR A 117 -12.12 21.07 1.14
C THR A 117 -11.16 20.83 -0.01
N TRP A 118 -10.50 19.67 -0.03
CA TRP A 118 -9.72 19.23 -1.19
C TRP A 118 -10.58 18.99 -2.46
N ALA A 119 -11.90 18.88 -2.33
CA ALA A 119 -12.84 18.81 -3.45
C ALA A 119 -13.34 20.20 -3.89
N GLY A 120 -12.80 21.27 -3.31
CA GLY A 120 -13.22 22.65 -3.54
C GLY A 120 -14.16 23.19 -2.46
N PRO A 121 -14.84 24.33 -2.73
CA PRO A 121 -15.77 24.96 -1.78
C PRO A 121 -17.02 24.12 -1.56
N LEU A 122 -17.41 23.90 -0.31
CA LEU A 122 -18.61 23.14 0.04
C LEU A 122 -19.86 24.04 0.07
N ARG A 123 -20.48 24.24 -1.09
CA ARG A 123 -21.66 25.12 -1.23
C ARG A 123 -22.85 24.67 -0.39
N GLY A 124 -23.63 25.64 0.09
CA GLY A 124 -24.73 25.41 1.02
C GLY A 124 -24.30 25.22 2.48
N TRP A 125 -22.99 25.21 2.74
CA TRP A 125 -22.38 25.15 4.07
C TRP A 125 -21.55 26.40 4.33
N TRP A 126 -21.56 26.84 5.59
CA TRP A 126 -20.90 28.07 6.02
C TRP A 126 -20.20 27.85 7.36
N SER A 127 -19.12 28.58 7.59
CA SER A 127 -18.42 28.58 8.88
C SER A 127 -17.78 29.95 9.14
N ALA A 128 -17.59 30.26 10.42
CA ALA A 128 -16.74 31.38 10.84
C ALA A 128 -15.24 31.08 10.65
N ASP A 129 -14.84 29.79 10.60
CA ASP A 129 -13.48 29.35 10.29
C ASP A 129 -13.50 28.39 9.07
N PRO A 130 -13.24 28.89 7.86
CA PRO A 130 -13.27 28.08 6.64
C PRO A 130 -12.22 26.95 6.59
N GLY A 131 -11.19 27.01 7.46
CA GLY A 131 -10.16 25.98 7.57
C GLY A 131 -10.50 24.85 8.55
N ALA A 132 -11.47 25.05 9.45
CA ALA A 132 -11.84 24.08 10.47
C ALA A 132 -12.35 22.75 9.87
N LEU A 133 -13.10 22.80 8.77
CA LEU A 133 -13.58 21.61 8.07
C LEU A 133 -12.42 20.77 7.51
N ASP A 134 -11.44 21.39 6.86
CA ASP A 134 -10.27 20.67 6.33
C ASP A 134 -9.48 20.01 7.48
N GLY A 135 -9.33 20.68 8.62
CA GLY A 135 -8.75 20.09 9.82
C GLY A 135 -9.52 18.87 10.34
N ALA A 136 -10.84 18.94 10.41
CA ALA A 136 -11.69 17.83 10.84
C ALA A 136 -11.66 16.65 9.86
N LEU A 137 -11.70 16.93 8.56
CA LEU A 137 -11.56 15.94 7.50
C LEU A 137 -10.20 15.23 7.55
N ARG A 138 -9.10 15.95 7.84
CA ARG A 138 -7.78 15.34 8.03
C ARG A 138 -7.73 14.40 9.23
N ARG A 139 -8.34 14.78 10.36
CA ARG A 139 -8.45 13.88 11.53
C ARG A 139 -9.20 12.59 11.19
N LEU A 140 -10.31 12.68 10.43
CA LEU A 140 -11.01 11.49 9.94
C LEU A 140 -10.13 10.64 9.01
N VAL A 141 -9.32 11.27 8.16
CA VAL A 141 -8.38 10.54 7.30
C VAL A 141 -7.32 9.79 8.12
N ASP A 142 -6.88 10.36 9.23
CA ASP A 142 -5.83 9.78 10.09
C ASP A 142 -6.32 8.56 10.89
N THR A 143 -7.64 8.37 11.06
CA THR A 143 -8.20 7.16 11.69
C THR A 143 -8.28 5.96 10.74
N ALA A 144 -8.02 6.14 9.44
CA ALA A 144 -8.06 5.05 8.47
C ALA A 144 -6.93 4.02 8.70
N PRO A 145 -7.20 2.72 8.47
CA PRO A 145 -8.37 2.18 7.78
C PRO A 145 -9.57 1.89 8.70
N PHE A 146 -10.79 1.95 8.16
CA PHE A 146 -12.03 1.59 8.86
C PHE A 146 -13.11 1.05 7.91
N CYS A 147 -14.07 0.31 8.47
CA CYS A 147 -15.20 -0.25 7.73
C CYS A 147 -16.12 0.86 7.19
N GLY A 148 -16.79 0.59 6.08
CA GLY A 148 -17.71 1.56 5.46
C GLY A 148 -18.84 1.97 6.40
N ASP A 149 -19.37 1.02 7.16
CA ASP A 149 -20.47 1.22 8.11
C ASP A 149 -20.04 2.07 9.32
N ASP A 150 -18.74 2.10 9.63
CA ASP A 150 -18.19 2.89 10.74
C ASP A 150 -17.94 4.37 10.37
N LEU A 151 -18.17 4.76 9.11
CA LEU A 151 -17.90 6.14 8.63
C LEU A 151 -18.62 7.19 9.48
N GLY A 152 -19.89 6.95 9.85
CA GLY A 152 -20.66 7.90 10.65
C GLY A 152 -20.07 8.09 12.06
N ARG A 153 -19.67 7.00 12.71
CA ARG A 153 -19.01 7.03 14.03
C ARG A 153 -17.66 7.73 13.95
N ALA A 154 -16.81 7.33 13.01
CA ALA A 154 -15.49 7.92 12.81
C ALA A 154 -15.58 9.42 12.48
N ALA A 155 -16.57 9.83 11.68
CA ALA A 155 -16.80 11.23 11.36
C ALA A 155 -17.22 12.05 12.59
N SER A 156 -18.13 11.52 13.40
CA SER A 156 -18.55 12.14 14.66
C SER A 156 -17.37 12.33 15.62
N GLU A 157 -16.55 11.29 15.80
CA GLU A 157 -15.33 11.34 16.63
C GLU A 157 -14.29 12.35 16.11
N ALA A 158 -14.21 12.55 14.79
CA ALA A 158 -13.37 13.58 14.18
C ALA A 158 -13.91 15.02 14.34
N GLY A 159 -15.14 15.16 14.85
CA GLY A 159 -15.85 16.42 15.03
C GLY A 159 -16.54 16.92 13.77
N LEU A 160 -16.91 16.03 12.83
CA LEU A 160 -17.61 16.40 11.62
C LEU A 160 -19.13 16.46 11.85
N PRO A 161 -19.81 17.49 11.34
CA PRO A 161 -21.25 17.66 11.47
C PRO A 161 -22.01 16.61 10.65
N ALA A 162 -23.19 16.24 11.14
CA ALA A 162 -24.09 15.34 10.44
C ALA A 162 -24.58 15.95 9.12
N GLY A 163 -24.90 15.10 8.14
CA GLY A 163 -25.43 15.53 6.83
C GLY A 163 -24.38 15.96 5.80
N LEU A 164 -23.09 16.01 6.17
CA LEU A 164 -22.02 16.23 5.20
C LEU A 164 -22.01 15.11 4.12
N PRO A 165 -21.74 15.44 2.85
CA PRO A 165 -21.64 14.46 1.77
C PRO A 165 -20.28 13.73 1.82
N LEU A 166 -19.99 13.06 2.94
CA LEU A 166 -18.68 12.46 3.24
C LEU A 166 -18.26 11.43 2.19
N ALA A 167 -19.17 10.58 1.73
CA ALA A 167 -18.83 9.59 0.71
C ALA A 167 -18.33 10.23 -0.60
N TRP A 168 -18.92 11.36 -1.00
CA TRP A 168 -18.46 12.12 -2.16
C TRP A 168 -17.11 12.80 -1.88
N LEU A 169 -16.98 13.49 -0.75
CA LEU A 169 -15.73 14.16 -0.34
C LEU A 169 -14.55 13.21 -0.25
N LEU A 170 -14.73 12.07 0.41
CA LEU A 170 -13.68 11.08 0.65
C LEU A 170 -13.34 10.27 -0.62
N SER A 171 -14.26 10.16 -1.58
CA SER A 171 -14.02 9.50 -2.88
C SER A 171 -13.30 10.40 -3.89
N HIS A 172 -13.26 11.71 -3.66
CA HIS A 172 -12.61 12.68 -4.55
C HIS A 172 -11.14 12.30 -4.83
N SER A 173 -10.63 12.62 -6.03
CA SER A 173 -9.26 12.23 -6.46
C SER A 173 -8.16 12.74 -5.52
N GLU A 174 -8.36 13.94 -4.97
CA GLU A 174 -7.46 14.62 -4.03
C GLU A 174 -7.56 14.11 -2.59
N SER A 175 -8.57 13.29 -2.27
CA SER A 175 -8.66 12.64 -0.96
C SER A 175 -7.52 11.64 -0.80
N ARG A 176 -6.94 11.57 0.41
CA ARG A 176 -5.94 10.53 0.75
C ARG A 176 -6.57 9.14 0.91
N LEU A 177 -7.88 9.06 0.99
CA LEU A 177 -8.63 7.81 1.09
C LEU A 177 -9.20 7.40 -0.27
N ALA A 178 -9.51 6.12 -0.37
CA ALA A 178 -10.29 5.53 -1.44
C ALA A 178 -11.18 4.43 -0.87
N LEU A 179 -12.26 4.14 -1.58
CA LEU A 179 -13.14 3.03 -1.27
C LEU A 179 -12.53 1.72 -1.82
N SER A 180 -12.41 0.70 -0.97
CA SER A 180 -12.01 -0.65 -1.39
C SER A 180 -13.14 -1.35 -2.17
N SER A 181 -12.86 -2.53 -2.74
CA SER A 181 -13.88 -3.39 -3.35
C SER A 181 -15.00 -3.73 -2.38
N ASP A 182 -14.64 -3.98 -1.12
CA ASP A 182 -15.55 -4.38 -0.04
C ASP A 182 -16.17 -3.16 0.68
N ARG A 183 -16.16 -2.00 0.01
CA ARG A 183 -16.74 -0.74 0.49
C ARG A 183 -16.16 -0.23 1.81
N HIS A 184 -14.90 -0.51 2.09
CA HIS A 184 -14.18 0.04 3.24
C HIS A 184 -13.34 1.27 2.85
N TRP A 185 -13.07 2.13 3.82
CA TRP A 185 -12.23 3.31 3.62
C TRP A 185 -10.79 2.99 3.94
N VAL A 186 -9.95 3.06 2.91
CA VAL A 186 -8.53 2.68 2.97
C VAL A 186 -7.64 3.79 2.43
N ARG A 187 -6.41 3.90 2.92
CA ARG A 187 -5.48 4.94 2.46
C ARG A 187 -5.00 4.60 1.06
N ARG A 188 -5.04 5.55 0.12
CA ARG A 188 -4.66 5.32 -1.29
C ARG A 188 -3.27 4.72 -1.45
N LYS A 189 -2.28 5.22 -0.69
CA LYS A 189 -0.89 4.74 -0.71
C LYS A 189 -0.71 3.34 -0.11
N ALA A 190 -1.67 2.86 0.69
CA ALA A 190 -1.61 1.59 1.40
C ALA A 190 -2.82 0.70 1.11
N ARG A 191 -3.55 0.94 0.00
CA ARG A 191 -4.87 0.35 -0.31
C ARG A 191 -4.92 -1.16 -0.04
N GLY A 192 -3.98 -1.91 -0.60
CA GLY A 192 -3.93 -3.36 -0.42
C GLY A 192 -3.66 -3.77 1.03
N ARG A 193 -2.69 -3.14 1.72
CA ARG A 193 -2.35 -3.48 3.11
C ARG A 193 -3.49 -3.15 4.06
N ASP A 194 -4.12 -2.00 3.88
CA ASP A 194 -5.28 -1.59 4.67
C ASP A 194 -6.49 -2.49 4.45
N ALA A 195 -6.73 -2.95 3.21
CA ALA A 195 -7.78 -3.93 2.93
C ALA A 195 -7.47 -5.28 3.59
N ALA A 196 -6.22 -5.75 3.55
CA ALA A 196 -5.82 -6.98 4.25
C ALA A 196 -5.98 -6.87 5.78
N TYR A 197 -5.70 -5.70 6.34
CA TYR A 197 -5.89 -5.43 7.78
C TYR A 197 -7.36 -5.58 8.17
N LEU A 198 -8.27 -4.92 7.45
CA LEU A 198 -9.71 -5.00 7.71
C LEU A 198 -10.26 -6.41 7.48
N TRP A 199 -9.81 -7.09 6.42
CA TRP A 199 -10.19 -8.48 6.16
C TRP A 199 -9.77 -9.40 7.30
N LEU A 200 -8.56 -9.25 7.85
CA LEU A 200 -8.11 -10.04 8.99
C LEU A 200 -8.93 -9.75 10.26
N LEU A 201 -9.26 -8.47 10.52
CA LEU A 201 -10.14 -8.11 11.62
C LEU A 201 -11.51 -8.77 11.50
N GLU A 202 -12.11 -8.74 10.31
CA GLU A 202 -13.41 -9.36 10.04
C GLU A 202 -13.36 -10.90 10.15
N ALA A 203 -12.33 -11.51 9.56
CA ALA A 203 -12.17 -12.96 9.58
C ALA A 203 -11.84 -13.50 10.98
N GLY A 204 -11.21 -12.69 11.85
CA GLY A 204 -10.85 -13.05 13.21
C GLY A 204 -9.87 -14.23 13.35
N ARG A 205 -9.17 -14.58 12.27
CA ARG A 205 -8.24 -15.72 12.22
C ARG A 205 -7.03 -15.45 11.33
N PRO A 206 -5.88 -16.12 11.59
CA PRO A 206 -4.77 -16.11 10.65
C PRO A 206 -5.17 -16.69 9.28
N CYS A 207 -4.55 -16.21 8.22
CA CYS A 207 -4.84 -16.66 6.86
C CYS A 207 -3.59 -16.90 6.03
N ARG A 208 -3.73 -17.63 4.94
CA ARG A 208 -2.66 -17.77 3.95
C ARG A 208 -2.65 -16.57 3.01
N ALA A 209 -1.49 -16.29 2.42
CA ALA A 209 -1.30 -15.14 1.56
C ALA A 209 -2.11 -15.19 0.23
N ASP A 210 -2.55 -16.37 -0.20
CA ASP A 210 -3.45 -16.55 -1.34
C ASP A 210 -4.88 -16.09 -1.04
N GLU A 211 -5.37 -16.25 0.20
CA GLU A 211 -6.68 -15.72 0.62
C GLU A 211 -6.75 -14.19 0.52
N LEU A 212 -5.60 -13.50 0.59
CA LEU A 212 -5.50 -12.04 0.54
C LEU A 212 -5.30 -11.48 -0.88
N LEU A 213 -5.27 -12.31 -1.93
CA LEU A 213 -5.12 -11.81 -3.31
C LEU A 213 -6.27 -10.87 -3.70
N THR A 214 -7.51 -11.31 -3.47
CA THR A 214 -8.71 -10.55 -3.81
C THR A 214 -8.86 -9.29 -2.95
N PRO A 215 -8.81 -9.34 -1.60
CA PRO A 215 -8.92 -8.14 -0.76
C PRO A 215 -7.85 -7.10 -1.07
N MET A 216 -6.61 -7.52 -1.36
CA MET A 216 -5.51 -6.60 -1.66
C MET A 216 -5.50 -6.10 -3.11
N ALA A 217 -6.37 -6.63 -3.98
CA ALA A 217 -6.29 -6.49 -5.43
C ALA A 217 -4.87 -6.79 -5.97
N ALA A 218 -4.21 -7.81 -5.39
CA ALA A 218 -2.86 -8.21 -5.74
C ALA A 218 -2.87 -9.36 -6.75
N THR A 219 -1.90 -9.37 -7.67
CA THR A 219 -1.84 -10.38 -8.74
C THR A 219 -1.06 -11.63 -8.36
N THR A 220 -0.21 -11.58 -7.34
CA THR A 220 0.65 -12.70 -6.95
C THR A 220 0.81 -12.82 -5.44
N VAL A 221 0.92 -14.07 -4.96
CA VAL A 221 1.15 -14.39 -3.54
C VAL A 221 2.47 -13.79 -3.04
N ALA A 222 3.49 -13.70 -3.90
CA ALA A 222 4.78 -13.09 -3.57
C ALA A 222 4.64 -11.60 -3.28
N ALA A 223 3.84 -10.87 -4.07
CA ALA A 223 3.58 -9.45 -3.85
C ALA A 223 2.82 -9.21 -2.53
N VAL A 224 1.84 -10.05 -2.21
CA VAL A 224 1.14 -10.04 -0.92
C VAL A 224 2.14 -10.22 0.23
N ARG A 225 2.92 -11.30 0.21
CA ARG A 225 3.91 -11.60 1.27
C ARG A 225 4.89 -10.46 1.49
N GLU A 226 5.43 -9.88 0.42
CA GLU A 226 6.38 -8.77 0.54
C GLU A 226 5.71 -7.48 1.05
N ALA A 227 4.46 -7.20 0.64
CA ALA A 227 3.72 -6.06 1.15
C ALA A 227 3.42 -6.17 2.65
N LEU A 228 2.99 -7.34 3.11
CA LEU A 228 2.72 -7.60 4.53
C LEU A 228 4.02 -7.58 5.35
N ARG A 229 5.12 -8.15 4.83
CA ARG A 229 6.42 -8.15 5.50
C ARG A 229 6.97 -6.74 5.78
N ARG A 230 6.61 -5.75 4.97
CA ARG A 230 7.06 -4.35 5.10
C ARG A 230 6.21 -3.52 6.06
N ASP A 231 5.15 -4.09 6.62
CA ASP A 231 4.18 -3.39 7.45
C ASP A 231 4.12 -4.07 8.82
N ASP A 232 4.45 -3.31 9.85
CA ASP A 232 4.62 -3.77 11.24
C ASP A 232 3.31 -4.24 11.88
N ARG A 233 2.16 -3.86 11.33
CA ARG A 233 0.84 -4.35 11.75
C ARG A 233 0.62 -5.83 11.47
N PHE A 234 1.44 -6.44 10.61
CA PHE A 234 1.34 -7.85 10.27
C PHE A 234 2.53 -8.64 10.78
N ARG A 235 2.25 -9.87 11.20
CA ARG A 235 3.27 -10.86 11.51
C ARG A 235 2.98 -12.18 10.82
N GLN A 236 4.03 -12.86 10.42
CA GLN A 236 3.91 -14.21 9.88
C GLN A 236 4.03 -15.22 11.02
N ILE A 237 3.02 -16.06 11.19
CA ILE A 237 3.06 -17.19 12.12
C ILE A 237 3.92 -18.28 11.50
N ARG A 238 4.92 -18.72 12.25
CA ARG A 238 5.83 -19.81 11.89
C ARG A 238 5.50 -21.02 12.76
N PRO A 239 5.59 -22.24 12.20
CA PRO A 239 6.06 -22.60 10.86
C PRO A 239 5.02 -22.54 9.73
N GLU A 240 3.73 -22.41 10.04
CA GLU A 240 2.60 -22.55 9.11
C GLU A 240 2.68 -21.58 7.93
N GLY A 241 3.34 -20.44 8.13
CA GLY A 241 3.55 -19.41 7.13
C GLY A 241 2.30 -18.57 6.86
N THR A 242 1.29 -18.67 7.72
CA THR A 242 0.09 -17.82 7.72
C THR A 242 0.41 -16.42 8.25
N TRP A 243 -0.43 -15.46 7.90
CA TRP A 243 -0.33 -14.07 8.31
C TRP A 243 -1.43 -13.75 9.32
N ALA A 244 -1.07 -12.96 10.31
CA ALA A 244 -1.94 -12.49 11.37
C ALA A 244 -1.63 -11.04 11.70
N LEU A 245 -2.52 -10.40 12.45
CA LEU A 245 -2.26 -9.08 13.00
C LEU A 245 -1.27 -9.17 14.16
N SER A 246 -0.38 -8.19 14.25
CA SER A 246 0.65 -8.13 15.30
C SER A 246 0.05 -7.95 16.69
N GLU A 247 -1.11 -7.31 16.79
CA GLU A 247 -1.86 -7.11 18.03
C GLU A 247 -2.52 -8.39 18.58
N TRP A 248 -2.62 -9.46 17.79
CA TRP A 248 -3.21 -10.73 18.22
C TRP A 248 -2.22 -11.54 19.07
N THR A 249 -1.98 -11.11 20.30
CA THR A 249 -0.99 -11.68 21.23
C THR A 249 -1.28 -13.13 21.65
N HIS A 250 -2.53 -13.58 21.55
CA HIS A 250 -2.96 -14.93 21.92
C HIS A 250 -2.43 -16.03 20.98
N LEU A 251 -1.96 -15.67 19.77
CA LEU A 251 -1.43 -16.64 18.83
C LEU A 251 0.00 -17.04 19.21
N GLN A 252 0.18 -18.33 19.48
CA GLN A 252 1.46 -18.96 19.76
C GLN A 252 2.32 -18.93 18.49
N ALA A 253 3.18 -17.93 18.36
CA ALA A 253 4.23 -17.93 17.36
C ALA A 253 5.45 -18.64 17.95
N SER A 254 6.08 -19.54 17.19
CA SER A 254 7.34 -20.12 17.64
C SER A 254 8.37 -19.02 17.88
N THR A 255 9.17 -19.16 18.94
CA THR A 255 10.27 -18.24 19.27
C THR A 255 11.39 -18.29 18.24
N TYR A 256 11.44 -19.35 17.43
CA TYR A 256 12.49 -19.57 16.44
C TYR A 256 12.08 -19.04 15.06
N ALA A 257 13.02 -18.38 14.38
CA ALA A 257 12.80 -17.89 13.02
C ALA A 257 12.90 -19.02 11.98
N THR A 258 13.67 -20.08 12.28
CA THR A 258 13.88 -21.21 11.36
C THR A 258 13.93 -22.56 12.08
N ALA A 259 13.62 -23.64 11.33
CA ALA A 259 13.76 -25.02 11.84
C ALA A 259 15.22 -25.37 12.22
N VAL A 260 16.22 -24.77 11.58
CA VAL A 260 17.63 -25.00 11.90
C VAL A 260 17.96 -24.40 13.27
N GLU A 261 17.47 -23.19 13.53
CA GLU A 261 17.63 -22.52 14.82
C GLU A 261 16.95 -23.30 15.96
N ALA A 262 15.70 -23.75 15.74
CA ALA A 262 15.01 -24.62 16.69
C ALA A 262 15.79 -25.91 16.97
N MET A 263 16.37 -26.53 15.93
CA MET A 263 17.17 -27.74 16.07
C MET A 263 18.47 -27.51 16.84
N ILE A 264 19.17 -26.41 16.57
CA ILE A 264 20.38 -26.02 17.31
C ILE A 264 20.05 -25.74 18.77
N ALA A 265 18.95 -25.04 19.06
CA ALA A 265 18.52 -24.76 20.43
C ALA A 265 18.24 -26.04 21.22
N VAL A 266 17.49 -26.99 20.64
CA VAL A 266 17.21 -28.29 21.29
C VAL A 266 18.49 -29.06 21.62
N VAL A 267 19.46 -29.13 20.71
CA VAL A 267 20.75 -29.79 20.94
C VAL A 267 21.60 -29.02 21.97
N THR A 268 21.52 -27.70 21.96
CA THR A 268 22.23 -26.83 22.91
C THR A 268 21.76 -27.12 24.33
N GLU A 269 20.44 -27.19 24.55
CA GLU A 269 19.82 -27.41 25.86
C GLU A 269 19.88 -28.87 26.34
N SER A 270 19.60 -29.83 25.44
CA SER A 270 19.46 -31.24 25.82
C SER A 270 20.76 -32.04 25.74
N GLY A 271 21.81 -31.50 25.12
CA GLY A 271 23.04 -32.24 24.80
C GLY A 271 22.87 -33.18 23.60
N PRO A 272 23.79 -34.16 23.43
CA PRO A 272 23.74 -35.12 22.33
C PRO A 272 22.45 -35.94 22.31
N LEU A 273 21.78 -36.03 21.15
CA LEU A 273 20.51 -36.73 20.99
C LEU A 273 20.50 -37.65 19.77
N SER A 274 19.79 -38.78 19.84
CA SER A 274 19.52 -39.56 18.65
C SER A 274 18.66 -38.76 17.66
N ARG A 275 18.82 -39.02 16.35
CA ARG A 275 18.04 -38.31 15.30
C ARG A 275 16.53 -38.37 15.54
N ALA A 276 16.01 -39.54 15.96
CA ALA A 276 14.60 -39.72 16.25
C ALA A 276 14.13 -38.83 17.42
N ARG A 277 14.89 -38.76 18.51
CA ARG A 277 14.56 -37.95 19.68
C ARG A 277 14.68 -36.45 19.39
N LEU A 278 15.71 -36.06 18.66
CA LEU A 278 15.88 -34.68 18.18
C LEU A 278 14.70 -34.27 17.32
N PHE A 279 14.31 -35.09 16.34
CA PHE A 279 13.22 -34.75 15.43
C PHE A 279 11.88 -34.66 16.14
N ALA A 280 11.59 -35.55 17.09
CA ALA A 280 10.38 -35.47 17.92
C ALA A 280 10.35 -34.15 18.71
N ARG A 281 11.41 -33.83 19.46
CA ARG A 281 11.53 -32.58 20.23
C ARG A 281 11.41 -31.32 19.38
N VAL A 282 12.06 -31.28 18.22
CA VAL A 282 11.99 -30.12 17.32
C VAL A 282 10.60 -30.01 16.71
N THR A 283 9.93 -31.12 16.40
CA THR A 283 8.55 -31.09 15.87
C THR A 283 7.55 -30.57 16.90
N GLU A 284 7.75 -30.88 18.19
CA GLU A 284 6.94 -30.33 19.28
C GLU A 284 7.07 -28.80 19.39
N LEU A 285 8.26 -28.24 19.16
CA LEU A 285 8.56 -26.81 19.31
C LEU A 285 8.37 -25.99 18.01
N TYR A 286 8.61 -26.62 16.86
CA TYR A 286 8.59 -26.02 15.53
C TYR A 286 8.06 -27.06 14.51
N PRO A 287 6.72 -27.21 14.40
CA PRO A 287 6.08 -28.24 13.57
C PRO A 287 6.45 -28.19 12.07
N VAL A 288 7.41 -29.01 11.65
CA VAL A 288 7.82 -29.12 10.25
C VAL A 288 7.89 -30.57 9.80
N THR A 289 7.96 -30.78 8.48
CA THR A 289 8.04 -32.13 7.93
C THR A 289 9.38 -32.80 8.31
N PRO A 290 9.41 -34.14 8.46
CA PRO A 290 10.65 -34.88 8.72
C PRO A 290 11.73 -34.64 7.65
N TRP A 291 11.31 -34.42 6.40
CA TRP A 291 12.22 -34.08 5.32
C TRP A 291 12.95 -32.74 5.57
N ARG A 292 12.25 -31.72 6.07
CA ARG A 292 12.87 -30.45 6.41
C ARG A 292 13.87 -30.59 7.56
N LEU A 293 13.56 -31.43 8.54
CA LEU A 293 14.49 -31.72 9.65
C LEU A 293 15.75 -32.42 9.15
N LYS A 294 15.63 -33.39 8.24
CA LYS A 294 16.80 -34.02 7.59
C LYS A 294 17.70 -33.00 6.90
N GLN A 295 17.12 -32.03 6.19
CA GLN A 295 17.90 -30.95 5.56
C GLN A 295 18.61 -30.04 6.57
N CYS A 296 18.03 -29.84 7.76
CA CYS A 296 18.63 -29.01 8.79
C CYS A 296 19.91 -29.62 9.37
N LEU A 297 20.07 -30.95 9.31
CA LEU A 297 21.30 -31.63 9.72
C LEU A 297 22.52 -31.17 8.91
N LEU A 298 22.35 -30.68 7.69
CA LEU A 298 23.45 -30.13 6.88
C LEU A 298 23.97 -28.78 7.38
N SER A 299 23.41 -28.25 8.46
CA SER A 299 23.97 -27.09 9.15
C SER A 299 25.41 -27.37 9.56
N ASN A 300 26.33 -26.47 9.25
CA ASN A 300 27.72 -26.52 9.68
C ASN A 300 27.91 -26.44 11.21
N GLN A 301 26.82 -26.21 11.95
CA GLN A 301 26.79 -26.20 13.41
C GLN A 301 26.40 -27.56 14.00
N LEU A 302 25.85 -28.48 13.21
CA LEU A 302 25.39 -29.78 13.66
C LEU A 302 26.29 -30.88 13.10
N GLY A 303 26.54 -31.90 13.91
CA GLY A 303 27.34 -33.05 13.54
C GLY A 303 26.90 -34.31 14.25
N GLU A 304 27.60 -35.40 13.97
CA GLU A 304 27.42 -36.71 14.56
C GLU A 304 28.62 -37.05 15.45
N THR A 305 28.36 -37.53 16.66
CA THR A 305 29.38 -38.04 17.59
C THR A 305 29.83 -39.43 17.18
N SER A 306 30.89 -39.96 17.80
CA SER A 306 31.33 -41.36 17.62
C SER A 306 30.23 -42.38 17.92
N ASP A 307 29.28 -42.01 18.78
CA ASP A 307 28.22 -42.88 19.26
C ASP A 307 26.94 -42.78 18.40
N GLY A 308 26.99 -42.05 17.27
CA GLY A 308 25.86 -41.86 16.37
C GLY A 308 24.79 -40.89 16.88
N LEU A 309 25.13 -40.05 17.86
CA LEU A 309 24.25 -39.01 18.38
C LEU A 309 24.49 -37.69 17.65
N VAL A 310 23.45 -36.88 17.47
CA VAL A 310 23.54 -35.53 16.94
C VAL A 310 23.97 -34.59 18.06
N ASP A 311 25.07 -33.86 17.86
CA ASP A 311 25.52 -32.80 18.76
C ASP A 311 26.10 -31.61 17.97
N LEU A 312 26.52 -30.56 18.65
CA LEU A 312 27.13 -29.40 18.04
C LEU A 312 28.56 -29.71 17.56
N VAL A 313 28.93 -29.19 16.39
CA VAL A 313 30.31 -29.26 15.89
C VAL A 313 31.28 -28.57 16.85
N SER A 314 30.82 -27.50 17.51
CA SER A 314 31.61 -26.80 18.56
C SER A 314 31.89 -27.66 19.79
N ARG A 315 31.20 -28.80 19.97
CA ARG A 315 31.43 -29.79 21.03
C ARG A 315 32.19 -31.02 20.54
N GLY A 316 32.74 -30.99 19.32
CA GLY A 316 33.55 -32.07 18.75
C GLY A 316 32.80 -33.07 17.87
N ALA A 317 31.52 -32.83 17.58
CA ALA A 317 30.77 -33.65 16.63
C ALA A 317 31.31 -33.47 15.20
N ARG A 318 31.36 -34.56 14.42
CA ARG A 318 31.79 -34.51 13.02
C ARG A 318 30.64 -33.98 12.16
N PRO A 319 30.83 -32.92 11.35
CA PRO A 319 29.76 -32.36 10.53
C PRO A 319 29.13 -33.40 9.59
N PHE A 320 27.84 -33.26 9.32
CA PHE A 320 27.17 -34.03 8.27
C PHE A 320 27.65 -33.57 6.89
N GLU A 321 27.94 -34.53 6.02
CA GLU A 321 28.23 -34.29 4.60
C GLU A 321 27.21 -35.03 3.74
N GLU A 322 26.81 -34.41 2.62
CA GLU A 322 26.04 -35.09 1.59
C GLU A 322 26.92 -36.03 0.76
N GLU A 323 26.35 -37.20 0.44
CA GLU A 323 26.86 -38.05 -0.64
C GLU A 323 26.78 -37.32 -1.98
N GLU A 324 27.61 -37.73 -2.94
CA GLU A 324 27.62 -37.12 -4.28
C GLU A 324 26.26 -37.30 -4.96
N PRO A 325 25.53 -36.21 -5.27
CA PRO A 325 24.28 -36.31 -6.01
C PRO A 325 24.51 -36.79 -7.45
N THR A 326 23.49 -37.32 -8.12
CA THR A 326 23.59 -37.59 -9.55
C THR A 326 23.80 -36.29 -10.33
N ARG A 327 24.79 -36.26 -11.23
CA ARG A 327 25.02 -35.12 -12.12
C ARG A 327 23.83 -34.93 -13.08
N PRO A 328 23.22 -33.73 -13.16
CA PRO A 328 22.16 -33.46 -14.11
C PRO A 328 22.70 -33.16 -15.51
N ASP A 329 21.89 -33.41 -16.55
CA ASP A 329 22.25 -33.15 -17.95
C ASP A 329 22.49 -31.66 -18.27
N THR A 330 22.02 -30.76 -17.39
CA THR A 330 22.27 -29.32 -17.50
C THR A 330 23.67 -28.91 -17.05
N MET A 331 24.49 -29.85 -16.56
CA MET A 331 25.83 -29.58 -16.06
C MET A 331 26.87 -30.51 -16.68
N ALA A 332 28.03 -29.94 -17.02
CA ALA A 332 29.14 -30.67 -17.61
C ALA A 332 30.46 -30.24 -16.97
N VAL A 333 31.45 -31.11 -17.03
CA VAL A 333 32.82 -30.84 -16.57
C VAL A 333 33.79 -31.26 -17.66
N GLU A 334 34.72 -30.37 -18.00
CA GLU A 334 35.80 -30.61 -18.93
C GLU A 334 37.08 -30.01 -18.33
N GLY A 335 38.00 -30.87 -17.87
CA GLY A 335 39.16 -30.44 -17.09
C GLY A 335 38.77 -29.62 -15.84
N GLU A 336 39.33 -28.43 -15.71
CA GLU A 336 39.08 -27.48 -14.61
C GLU A 336 37.89 -26.53 -14.87
N VAL A 337 37.09 -26.80 -15.91
CA VAL A 337 35.93 -25.98 -16.29
C VAL A 337 34.64 -26.73 -15.96
N LEU A 338 33.77 -26.09 -15.17
CA LEU A 338 32.42 -26.57 -14.88
C LEU A 338 31.40 -25.70 -15.64
N GLY A 339 30.66 -26.33 -16.55
CA GLY A 339 29.58 -25.70 -17.30
C GLY A 339 28.21 -25.93 -16.67
N VAL A 340 27.40 -24.88 -16.58
CA VAL A 340 26.00 -24.92 -16.11
C VAL A 340 25.09 -24.25 -17.11
N ARG A 341 24.05 -24.95 -17.56
CA ARG A 341 22.98 -24.41 -18.41
C ARG A 341 21.81 -23.95 -17.54
N ILE A 342 21.45 -22.68 -17.68
CA ILE A 342 20.40 -22.04 -16.87
C ILE A 342 19.33 -21.46 -17.78
N PRO A 343 18.07 -21.93 -17.69
CA PRO A 343 16.97 -21.30 -18.41
C PRO A 343 16.72 -19.88 -17.87
N VAL A 344 16.58 -18.92 -18.78
CA VAL A 344 16.28 -17.53 -18.45
C VAL A 344 14.81 -17.41 -18.13
N ASN A 345 14.51 -17.02 -16.90
CA ASN A 345 13.17 -16.69 -16.45
C ASN A 345 13.12 -15.23 -15.95
N ARG A 346 11.91 -14.77 -15.59
CA ARG A 346 11.70 -13.42 -15.05
C ARG A 346 12.51 -13.13 -13.77
N ASP A 347 12.85 -14.14 -12.99
CA ASP A 347 13.63 -13.97 -11.75
C ASP A 347 15.08 -13.55 -12.06
N ILE A 348 15.71 -14.16 -13.06
CA ILE A 348 17.05 -13.75 -13.54
C ILE A 348 17.03 -12.30 -14.05
N LEU A 349 16.02 -11.96 -14.85
CA LEU A 349 15.90 -10.62 -15.45
C LEU A 349 15.63 -9.54 -14.39
N ARG A 350 15.04 -9.90 -13.24
CA ARG A 350 14.85 -9.03 -12.08
C ARG A 350 16.09 -8.97 -11.17
N GLY A 351 16.96 -9.98 -11.22
CA GLY A 351 18.20 -10.05 -10.44
C GLY A 351 18.10 -10.90 -9.18
N SER A 352 17.10 -11.77 -9.09
CA SER A 352 17.03 -12.78 -8.05
C SER A 352 18.09 -13.87 -8.29
N GLY A 353 18.55 -14.49 -7.21
CA GLY A 353 19.32 -15.74 -7.31
C GLY A 353 18.47 -16.87 -7.90
N VAL A 354 19.09 -17.75 -8.66
CA VAL A 354 18.44 -18.89 -9.33
C VAL A 354 18.78 -20.15 -8.57
N ASN A 355 17.78 -21.01 -8.36
CA ASN A 355 18.04 -22.34 -7.83
C ASN A 355 18.75 -23.18 -8.89
N VAL A 356 19.85 -23.81 -8.49
CA VAL A 356 20.64 -24.72 -9.31
C VAL A 356 20.68 -26.09 -8.63
N HIS A 357 21.03 -27.12 -9.37
CA HIS A 357 21.13 -28.47 -8.82
C HIS A 357 22.24 -28.55 -7.77
N THR A 358 22.01 -29.30 -6.68
CA THR A 358 22.94 -29.44 -5.55
C THR A 358 24.26 -30.12 -5.92
N TRP A 359 24.27 -30.87 -7.02
CA TRP A 359 25.52 -31.42 -7.58
C TRP A 359 26.58 -30.34 -7.83
N LEU A 360 26.18 -29.14 -8.26
CA LEU A 360 27.11 -28.02 -8.43
C LEU A 360 27.81 -27.66 -7.11
N THR A 361 27.03 -27.43 -6.05
CA THR A 361 27.58 -27.09 -4.74
C THR A 361 28.46 -28.22 -4.19
N TRP A 362 28.07 -29.47 -4.40
CA TRP A 362 28.86 -30.63 -3.99
C TRP A 362 30.21 -30.68 -4.72
N ARG A 363 30.22 -30.52 -6.05
CA ARG A 363 31.43 -30.53 -6.88
C ARG A 363 32.37 -29.37 -6.55
N LEU A 364 31.83 -28.24 -6.10
CA LEU A 364 32.61 -27.09 -5.64
C LEU A 364 33.15 -27.22 -4.20
N GLY A 365 32.86 -28.33 -3.50
CA GLY A 365 33.26 -28.55 -2.10
C GLY A 365 32.34 -27.88 -1.07
N LEU A 366 31.20 -27.32 -1.49
CA LEU A 366 30.21 -26.67 -0.63
C LEU A 366 29.25 -27.72 -0.05
N ARG A 367 29.78 -28.64 0.76
CA ARG A 367 29.08 -29.83 1.27
C ARG A 367 28.27 -29.58 2.55
N GLN A 368 28.42 -28.40 3.14
CA GLN A 368 27.71 -27.98 4.35
C GLN A 368 26.96 -26.67 4.09
N ALA A 369 26.06 -26.31 5.00
CA ALA A 369 25.29 -25.08 4.92
C ALA A 369 25.42 -24.24 6.20
N PRO A 370 25.55 -22.91 6.11
CA PRO A 370 25.73 -22.14 4.90
C PRO A 370 27.19 -22.18 4.40
N MET A 371 27.38 -22.37 3.09
CA MET A 371 28.67 -22.18 2.43
C MET A 371 28.48 -21.41 1.11
N SER A 372 29.50 -20.69 0.67
CA SER A 372 29.47 -20.00 -0.62
C SER A 372 30.84 -19.95 -1.26
N ARG A 373 30.87 -19.96 -2.60
CA ARG A 373 32.06 -19.72 -3.41
C ARG A 373 31.78 -18.61 -4.41
N THR A 374 32.70 -17.68 -4.51
CA THR A 374 32.61 -16.52 -5.39
C THR A 374 33.54 -16.71 -6.58
N PHE A 375 33.08 -16.34 -7.76
CA PHE A 375 33.84 -16.37 -9.00
C PHE A 375 33.91 -14.98 -9.62
N THR A 376 35.12 -14.53 -9.93
CA THR A 376 35.33 -13.24 -10.58
C THR A 376 34.91 -13.32 -12.04
N THR A 377 34.29 -12.28 -12.57
CA THR A 377 33.83 -12.23 -13.96
C THR A 377 34.64 -11.16 -14.71
N PRO A 378 35.08 -11.42 -15.96
CA PRO A 378 35.84 -10.44 -16.72
C PRO A 378 34.96 -9.25 -17.10
N GLY A 379 35.47 -8.03 -16.91
CA GLY A 379 34.72 -6.77 -17.10
C GLY A 379 34.28 -6.12 -15.78
N ASP A 380 33.47 -5.07 -15.87
CA ASP A 380 32.92 -4.34 -14.70
C ASP A 380 31.68 -5.06 -14.11
N HIS A 381 31.73 -6.38 -14.03
CA HIS A 381 30.62 -7.20 -13.57
C HIS A 381 30.75 -7.54 -12.09
N SER A 382 29.62 -7.66 -11.39
CA SER A 382 29.61 -8.22 -10.05
C SER A 382 30.00 -9.71 -10.10
N PRO A 383 30.81 -10.19 -9.14
CA PRO A 383 31.18 -11.60 -9.07
C PRO A 383 29.96 -12.53 -9.00
N LEU A 384 30.05 -13.68 -9.65
CA LEU A 384 29.05 -14.74 -9.49
C LEU A 384 29.24 -15.43 -8.15
N VAL A 385 28.15 -15.64 -7.41
CA VAL A 385 28.20 -16.34 -6.12
C VAL A 385 27.35 -17.60 -6.20
N VAL A 386 28.00 -18.75 -5.96
CA VAL A 386 27.34 -20.04 -5.74
C VAL A 386 27.18 -20.24 -4.25
N ARG A 387 25.97 -20.51 -3.78
CA ARG A 387 25.66 -20.67 -2.35
C ARG A 387 24.96 -22.00 -2.09
N ARG A 388 25.36 -22.67 -1.00
CA ARG A 388 24.63 -23.78 -0.39
C ARG A 388 23.89 -23.29 0.85
N GLY A 389 22.56 -23.33 0.82
CA GLY A 389 21.71 -23.25 2.01
C GLY A 389 21.32 -24.65 2.49
N THR A 390 20.59 -24.80 3.60
CA THR A 390 20.17 -26.15 4.07
C THR A 390 19.17 -26.80 3.12
N GLY A 391 18.32 -26.01 2.45
CA GLY A 391 17.24 -26.52 1.58
C GLY A 391 17.47 -26.40 0.07
N SER A 392 18.48 -25.65 -0.37
CA SER A 392 18.70 -25.38 -1.80
C SER A 392 20.15 -24.99 -2.11
N ALA A 393 20.51 -25.10 -3.39
CA ALA A 393 21.71 -24.52 -3.97
C ALA A 393 21.32 -23.37 -4.91
N GLN A 394 22.06 -22.27 -4.88
CA GLN A 394 21.73 -21.05 -5.62
C GLN A 394 22.94 -20.49 -6.35
N LEU A 395 22.69 -19.91 -7.54
CA LEU A 395 23.64 -19.09 -8.28
C LEU A 395 23.05 -17.68 -8.46
N SER A 396 23.84 -16.65 -8.17
CA SER A 396 23.41 -15.25 -8.18
C SER A 396 24.31 -14.36 -9.05
N SER A 397 23.93 -13.08 -9.20
CA SER A 397 24.63 -12.05 -10.01
C SER A 397 24.54 -12.24 -11.54
N LEU A 398 23.51 -12.92 -12.05
CA LEU A 398 23.36 -13.20 -13.50
C LEU A 398 22.71 -12.05 -14.31
N ARG A 399 22.04 -11.09 -13.66
CA ARG A 399 21.20 -10.09 -14.35
C ARG A 399 21.98 -9.22 -15.33
N ARG A 400 23.13 -8.69 -14.92
CA ARG A 400 23.93 -7.78 -15.77
C ARG A 400 24.41 -8.51 -17.03
N HIS A 401 24.89 -9.74 -16.88
CA HIS A 401 25.23 -10.61 -18.00
C HIS A 401 24.03 -10.89 -18.93
N ALA A 402 22.85 -11.14 -18.36
CA ALA A 402 21.65 -11.36 -19.16
C ALA A 402 21.27 -10.13 -20.01
N LEU A 403 21.37 -8.93 -19.44
CA LEU A 403 21.09 -7.68 -20.16
C LEU A 403 22.08 -7.44 -21.30
N GLU A 404 23.38 -7.63 -21.05
CA GLU A 404 24.42 -7.42 -22.06
C GLU A 404 24.34 -8.44 -23.20
N LEU A 405 24.03 -9.69 -22.89
CA LEU A 405 23.79 -10.74 -23.89
C LEU A 405 22.44 -10.60 -24.60
N LYS A 406 21.61 -9.61 -24.21
CA LYS A 406 20.27 -9.36 -24.76
C LYS A 406 19.36 -10.60 -24.76
N VAL A 407 19.51 -11.47 -23.74
CA VAL A 407 18.64 -12.64 -23.58
C VAL A 407 17.25 -12.23 -23.09
N VAL A 408 16.24 -13.01 -23.46
CA VAL A 408 14.85 -12.81 -23.04
C VAL A 408 14.31 -14.05 -22.32
N ASP A 409 13.16 -13.92 -21.68
CA ASP A 409 12.43 -15.05 -21.07
C ASP A 409 12.33 -16.23 -22.05
N GLY A 410 12.73 -17.42 -21.60
CA GLY A 410 12.84 -18.64 -22.41
C GLY A 410 14.19 -18.87 -23.10
N CYS A 411 15.14 -17.92 -23.07
CA CYS A 411 16.52 -18.17 -23.51
C CYS A 411 17.27 -19.08 -22.53
N VAL A 412 18.52 -19.42 -22.85
CA VAL A 412 19.42 -20.20 -21.99
C VAL A 412 20.73 -19.44 -21.81
N LEU A 413 21.21 -19.33 -20.58
CA LEU A 413 22.56 -18.90 -20.25
C LEU A 413 23.46 -20.12 -20.07
N ALA A 414 24.66 -20.06 -20.61
CA ALA A 414 25.75 -21.00 -20.33
C ALA A 414 26.73 -20.30 -19.38
N VAL A 415 26.84 -20.81 -18.15
CA VAL A 415 27.78 -20.31 -17.14
C VAL A 415 28.95 -21.28 -17.09
N LEU A 416 30.16 -20.77 -17.33
CA LEU A 416 31.40 -21.53 -17.27
C LEU A 416 32.18 -21.06 -16.06
N LEU A 417 32.39 -21.95 -15.08
CA LEU A 417 33.14 -21.69 -13.87
C LEU A 417 34.51 -22.35 -13.99
N ARG A 418 35.58 -21.57 -13.88
CA ARG A 418 36.96 -22.05 -13.86
C ARG A 418 37.39 -22.27 -12.43
N LEU A 419 37.80 -23.50 -12.11
CA LEU A 419 38.09 -23.93 -10.75
C LEU A 419 39.53 -23.58 -10.31
N ASP A 420 40.44 -23.48 -11.27
CA ASP A 420 41.86 -23.18 -11.12
C ASP A 420 42.13 -21.73 -10.72
N ASP A 421 41.52 -20.77 -11.43
CA ASP A 421 41.72 -19.34 -11.21
C ASP A 421 40.52 -18.65 -10.52
N GLY A 422 39.44 -19.38 -10.25
CA GLY A 422 38.25 -18.84 -9.61
C GLY A 422 37.53 -17.79 -10.46
N THR A 423 37.66 -17.86 -11.79
CA THR A 423 36.94 -16.96 -12.71
C THR A 423 35.67 -17.62 -13.27
N ALA A 424 34.76 -16.81 -13.80
CA ALA A 424 33.56 -17.27 -14.48
C ALA A 424 33.30 -16.47 -15.76
N ARG A 425 32.71 -17.15 -16.75
CA ARG A 425 32.20 -16.53 -17.98
C ARG A 425 30.75 -16.90 -18.17
N VAL A 426 29.96 -15.95 -18.63
CA VAL A 426 28.54 -16.16 -18.95
C VAL A 426 28.35 -15.89 -20.43
N GLY A 427 27.75 -16.85 -21.13
CA GLY A 427 27.48 -16.78 -22.57
C GLY A 427 26.02 -17.10 -22.90
N HIS A 428 25.63 -16.75 -24.13
CA HIS A 428 24.33 -17.09 -24.68
C HIS A 428 24.31 -18.57 -25.11
N GLY A 429 23.52 -19.40 -24.43
CA GLY A 429 23.53 -20.86 -24.59
C GLY A 429 22.45 -21.46 -25.50
N CYS A 430 21.62 -20.66 -26.17
CA CYS A 430 20.68 -21.20 -27.17
C CYS A 430 21.37 -21.53 -28.50
N ALA A 431 20.87 -22.54 -29.19
CA ALA A 431 21.17 -22.71 -30.61
C ALA A 431 20.56 -21.55 -31.44
N PRO A 432 21.19 -21.16 -32.56
CA PRO A 432 20.72 -20.04 -33.39
C PRO A 432 19.24 -20.13 -33.79
N ASP A 433 18.77 -21.34 -34.10
CA ASP A 433 17.46 -21.60 -34.70
C ASP A 433 16.32 -21.64 -33.66
N THR A 434 16.68 -21.89 -32.41
CA THR A 434 15.74 -22.04 -31.29
C THR A 434 15.73 -20.85 -30.34
N CYS A 435 16.57 -19.84 -30.57
CA CYS A 435 16.72 -18.67 -29.71
C CYS A 435 15.47 -17.75 -29.72
N PRO A 436 14.78 -17.60 -28.58
CA PRO A 436 13.63 -16.70 -28.48
C PRO A 436 13.97 -15.22 -28.73
N ALA A 437 15.17 -14.77 -28.33
CA ALA A 437 15.60 -13.39 -28.55
C ALA A 437 15.72 -13.06 -30.05
N ARG A 438 16.23 -14.00 -30.86
CA ARG A 438 16.33 -13.85 -32.32
C ARG A 438 14.95 -13.82 -33.00
N LYS A 439 14.03 -14.70 -32.58
CA LYS A 439 12.64 -14.69 -33.07
C LYS A 439 11.95 -13.35 -32.77
N LYS A 440 12.21 -12.76 -31.60
CA LYS A 440 11.65 -11.47 -31.19
C LYS A 440 12.25 -10.29 -31.97
N GLN A 441 13.55 -10.33 -32.26
CA GLN A 441 14.22 -9.34 -33.11
C GLN A 441 13.75 -9.41 -34.56
N ALA A 442 13.55 -10.61 -35.12
CA ALA A 442 12.99 -10.80 -36.47
C ALA A 442 11.53 -10.34 -36.59
N ALA A 443 10.76 -10.37 -35.50
CA ALA A 443 9.36 -9.93 -35.46
C ALA A 443 9.19 -8.42 -35.23
N THR A 444 10.27 -7.66 -35.00
CA THR A 444 10.22 -6.20 -34.83
C THR A 444 10.77 -5.56 -36.11
N PRO A 445 9.93 -5.07 -37.05
CA PRO A 445 10.44 -4.45 -38.26
C PRO A 445 11.23 -3.20 -37.91
N SER A 446 12.40 -3.05 -38.53
CA SER A 446 13.22 -1.84 -38.42
C SER A 446 12.42 -0.65 -38.94
N THR A 447 11.98 0.23 -38.04
CA THR A 447 11.58 1.59 -38.43
C THR A 447 12.84 2.35 -38.82
N SER A 448 13.23 2.17 -40.08
CA SER A 448 14.16 3.05 -40.76
C SER A 448 13.44 4.38 -40.97
N ASN A 449 13.84 5.39 -40.20
CA ASN A 449 13.42 6.77 -40.41
C ASN A 449 13.90 7.24 -41.80
N VAL A 450 12.97 7.72 -42.61
CA VAL A 450 13.19 8.76 -43.64
C VAL A 450 12.61 10.05 -43.10
#